data_AF-A0A316A9I3-F1
#
_entry.id   AF-A0A316A9I3-F1
#
_cell.length_a   1.000
_cell.length_b   1.000
_cell.length_c   1.000
_cell.angle_alpha   90.00
_cell.angle_beta   90.00
_cell.angle_gamma   90.00
#
_symmetry.space_group_name_H-M   'P 1'
#
loop_
_entity.id
_entity.type
_entity.pdbx_description
1 polymer ?
#
loop_
_entity_poly.entity_id
_entity_poly.type
_entity_poly.pdbx_seq_one_letter_code
_entity_poly.pdbx_strand_id
1 'polypeptide(L)'
;MISLKTIELKRFVLTALILMMGGCIYAQGPTTNAGSYQQTDYPIRTFRIYPIPDPRYFLKLNTRTGQIWPIAFDEKVTKQLEATSKGEPLVNIQNEVDNRFALYPTQNTWVYLLLDQINGKMWQMEWHIKTKKAEMTPLNGSSLIDEQQEGDIRFILQSTRNMWHFLLLDQINGNMWHIGWSLKSKGRSITPIN
;
A
#
# COMPACT_ATOMS: atom_id res chain seq x y z
N MET A 1 42.77 52.13 -29.50
CA MET A 1 43.47 51.96 -28.21
C MET A 1 42.42 51.64 -27.15
N ILE A 2 42.16 50.35 -26.91
CA ILE A 2 41.15 49.91 -25.93
C ILE A 2 41.82 49.95 -24.54
N SER A 3 41.22 50.65 -23.59
CA SER A 3 41.80 50.89 -22.26
C SER A 3 41.89 49.59 -21.45
N LEU A 4 43.01 49.40 -20.73
CA LEU A 4 43.26 48.24 -19.86
C LEU A 4 42.11 48.02 -18.85
N LYS A 5 41.47 49.11 -18.37
CA LYS A 5 40.31 49.04 -17.47
C LYS A 5 39.09 48.38 -18.12
N THR A 6 38.91 48.53 -19.43
CA THR A 6 37.76 47.97 -20.15
C THR A 6 37.92 46.46 -20.39
N ILE A 7 39.15 45.97 -20.44
CA ILE A 7 39.47 44.54 -20.59
C ILE A 7 39.29 43.82 -19.25
N GLU A 8 39.77 44.41 -18.15
CA GLU A 8 39.61 43.83 -16.81
C GLU A 8 38.14 43.82 -16.36
N LEU A 9 37.36 44.87 -16.65
CA LEU A 9 35.93 44.88 -16.37
C LEU A 9 35.16 43.82 -17.18
N LYS A 10 35.52 43.60 -18.44
CA LYS A 10 34.92 42.54 -19.27
C LYS A 10 35.29 41.13 -18.78
N ARG A 11 36.52 40.94 -18.31
CA ARG A 11 36.97 39.66 -17.72
C ARG A 11 36.19 39.36 -16.45
N PHE A 12 36.04 40.33 -15.55
CA PHE A 12 35.26 40.19 -14.32
C PHE A 12 33.77 39.91 -14.57
N VAL A 13 33.18 40.59 -15.56
CA VAL A 13 31.78 40.35 -15.96
C VAL A 13 31.62 38.95 -16.58
N LEU A 14 32.59 38.47 -17.36
CA LEU A 14 32.56 37.14 -17.97
C LEU A 14 32.71 36.02 -16.94
N THR A 15 33.58 36.17 -15.93
CA THR A 15 33.68 35.20 -14.82
C THR A 15 32.45 35.22 -13.92
N ALA A 16 31.84 36.38 -13.66
CA ALA A 16 30.61 36.48 -12.89
C ALA A 16 29.40 35.85 -13.60
N LEU A 17 29.32 35.95 -14.95
CA LEU A 17 28.27 35.31 -15.75
C LEU A 17 28.41 33.79 -15.80
N ILE A 18 29.63 33.26 -15.81
CA ILE A 18 29.88 31.81 -15.81
C ILE A 18 29.56 31.19 -14.44
N LEU A 19 29.74 31.92 -13.34
CA LEU A 19 29.40 31.48 -11.98
C LEU A 19 27.89 31.50 -11.68
N MET A 20 27.08 32.31 -12.39
CA MET A 20 25.61 32.34 -12.21
C MET A 20 24.84 31.30 -13.03
N MET A 21 25.47 30.59 -13.97
CA MET A 21 24.83 29.53 -14.76
C MET A 21 25.03 28.10 -14.20
N GLY A 22 25.79 27.93 -13.11
CA GLY A 22 26.11 26.61 -12.52
C GLY A 22 25.12 26.08 -11.48
N GLY A 23 23.97 26.72 -11.29
CA GLY A 23 23.13 26.50 -10.11
C GLY A 23 21.71 26.03 -10.42
N CYS A 24 21.51 24.96 -11.19
CA CYS A 24 20.23 24.23 -11.28
C CYS A 24 20.48 22.75 -11.63
N ILE A 25 21.01 21.97 -10.67
CA ILE A 25 20.87 20.52 -10.73
C ILE A 25 19.42 20.23 -10.31
N TYR A 26 18.51 20.18 -11.27
CA TYR A 26 17.24 19.50 -11.04
C TYR A 26 17.48 18.01 -11.18
N ALA A 27 17.83 17.36 -10.08
CA ALA A 27 17.61 15.92 -9.94
C ALA A 27 16.11 15.71 -9.68
N GLN A 28 15.28 15.75 -10.72
CA GLN A 28 13.94 15.17 -10.64
C GLN A 28 14.06 13.68 -10.89
N GLY A 29 14.35 12.93 -9.82
CA GLY A 29 14.09 11.50 -9.82
C GLY A 29 12.59 11.28 -10.05
N PRO A 30 12.18 10.25 -10.80
CA PRO A 30 10.76 9.91 -10.88
C PRO A 30 10.27 9.58 -9.46
N THR A 31 9.39 10.42 -8.91
CA THR A 31 8.59 10.06 -7.73
C THR A 31 7.51 9.08 -8.18
N THR A 32 7.91 7.86 -8.47
CA THR A 32 7.04 6.71 -8.33
C THR A 32 7.35 6.11 -6.98
N ASN A 33 6.62 6.50 -5.95
CA ASN A 33 6.46 5.64 -4.77
C ASN A 33 5.54 4.47 -5.17
N ALA A 34 6.00 3.66 -6.11
CA ALA A 34 5.62 2.26 -6.15
C ALA A 34 6.54 1.60 -5.13
N GLY A 35 6.06 1.45 -3.90
CA GLY A 35 6.82 0.80 -2.84
C GLY A 35 7.30 -0.55 -3.33
N SER A 36 8.60 -0.67 -3.60
CA SER A 36 9.25 -1.93 -3.88
C SER A 36 9.27 -2.74 -2.59
N TYR A 37 8.36 -3.70 -2.47
CA TYR A 37 8.47 -4.73 -1.43
C TYR A 37 9.63 -5.64 -1.81
N GLN A 38 10.82 -5.35 -1.27
CA GLN A 38 11.93 -6.31 -1.22
C GLN A 38 11.57 -7.32 -0.13
N GLN A 39 11.27 -8.56 -0.54
CA GLN A 39 10.99 -9.68 0.35
C GLN A 39 12.33 -10.27 0.82
N THR A 40 12.78 -9.82 1.98
CA THR A 40 13.88 -10.44 2.73
C THR A 40 13.41 -10.63 4.17
N ASP A 41 13.45 -11.86 4.66
CA ASP A 41 13.33 -12.28 6.06
C ASP A 41 12.27 -11.49 6.86
N TYR A 42 10.99 -11.88 6.80
CA TYR A 42 9.93 -11.16 7.51
C TYR A 42 10.18 -11.26 9.03
N PRO A 43 10.62 -10.20 9.74
CA PRO A 43 10.54 -10.23 11.18
C PRO A 43 9.08 -10.45 11.55
N ILE A 44 8.83 -11.24 12.60
CA ILE A 44 7.47 -11.49 13.09
C ILE A 44 6.82 -10.14 13.40
N ARG A 45 5.82 -9.75 12.59
CA ARG A 45 5.09 -8.49 12.71
C ARG A 45 3.61 -8.78 12.84
N THR A 46 3.19 -9.29 13.99
CA THR A 46 1.77 -9.62 14.28
C THR A 46 0.84 -8.43 14.06
N PHE A 47 1.32 -7.20 14.23
CA PHE A 47 0.56 -6.00 13.94
C PHE A 47 1.27 -5.08 12.93
N ARG A 48 0.48 -4.47 12.05
CA ARG A 48 0.93 -3.43 11.10
C ARG A 48 -0.01 -2.23 11.16
N ILE A 49 0.56 -1.03 10.96
CA ILE A 49 -0.19 0.22 10.92
C ILE A 49 -0.15 0.78 9.50
N TYR A 50 -1.31 1.18 8.99
CA TYR A 50 -1.45 1.81 7.67
C TYR A 50 -2.00 3.23 7.86
N PRO A 51 -1.33 4.26 7.30
CA PRO A 51 -1.91 5.59 7.26
C PRO A 51 -3.09 5.63 6.30
N ILE A 52 -4.06 6.49 6.61
CA ILE A 52 -5.14 6.85 5.68
C ILE A 52 -5.01 8.35 5.33
N PRO A 53 -5.80 8.91 4.38
CA PRO A 53 -5.62 10.31 3.93
C PRO A 53 -5.67 11.37 5.00
N ASP A 54 -6.52 11.20 6.00
CA ASP A 54 -6.57 12.13 7.12
C ASP A 54 -5.45 11.74 8.10
N PRO A 55 -4.48 12.63 8.37
CA PRO A 55 -3.29 12.32 9.16
C PRO A 55 -3.60 11.97 10.62
N ARG A 56 -4.83 12.22 11.08
CA ARG A 56 -5.29 11.88 12.43
C ARG A 56 -5.75 10.44 12.55
N TYR A 57 -5.85 9.70 11.44
CA TYR A 57 -6.41 8.37 11.44
C TYR A 57 -5.45 7.35 10.86
N PHE A 58 -5.53 6.13 11.40
CA PHE A 58 -4.73 4.99 10.99
C PHE A 58 -5.55 3.72 11.05
N LEU A 59 -5.07 2.68 10.38
CA LEU A 59 -5.61 1.33 10.46
C LEU A 59 -4.56 0.44 11.11
N LYS A 60 -4.90 -0.19 12.22
CA LYS A 60 -4.11 -1.29 12.80
C LYS A 60 -4.65 -2.60 12.26
N LEU A 61 -3.81 -3.38 11.61
CA LEU A 61 -4.09 -4.73 11.14
C LEU A 61 -3.40 -5.72 12.07
N ASN A 62 -4.12 -6.73 12.55
CA ASN A 62 -3.52 -7.96 13.04
C ASN A 62 -3.22 -8.85 11.83
N THR A 63 -1.95 -8.99 11.48
CA THR A 63 -1.53 -9.76 10.29
C THR A 63 -1.73 -11.26 10.46
N ARG A 64 -2.00 -11.74 11.67
CA ARG A 64 -2.21 -13.15 11.97
C ARG A 64 -3.68 -13.55 11.83
N THR A 65 -4.58 -12.68 12.27
CA THR A 65 -6.03 -12.95 12.32
C THR A 65 -6.85 -12.20 11.27
N GLY A 66 -6.28 -11.19 10.62
CA GLY A 66 -6.96 -10.37 9.62
C GLY A 66 -7.86 -9.28 10.21
N GLN A 67 -7.90 -9.14 11.53
CA GLN A 67 -8.70 -8.12 12.21
C GLN A 67 -8.13 -6.72 11.99
N ILE A 68 -9.01 -5.74 11.80
CA ILE A 68 -8.66 -4.34 11.54
C ILE A 68 -9.35 -3.43 12.55
N TRP A 69 -8.59 -2.50 13.12
CA TRP A 69 -9.08 -1.44 14.00
C TRP A 69 -8.74 -0.08 13.40
N PRO A 70 -9.71 0.82 13.26
CA PRO A 70 -9.40 2.21 13.00
C PRO A 70 -8.95 2.88 14.31
N ILE A 71 -7.89 3.66 14.21
CA ILE A 71 -7.30 4.40 15.31
C ILE A 71 -7.40 5.88 14.96
N ALA A 72 -7.91 6.69 15.89
CA ALA A 72 -7.93 8.14 15.77
C ALA A 72 -7.03 8.78 16.83
N PHE A 73 -6.24 9.76 16.43
CA PHE A 73 -5.51 10.67 17.30
C PHE A 73 -6.27 11.99 17.41
N ASP A 74 -6.65 12.35 18.63
CA ASP A 74 -7.17 13.68 18.94
C ASP A 74 -6.17 14.35 19.89
N GLU A 75 -5.55 15.45 19.45
CA GLU A 75 -4.61 16.22 20.26
C GLU A 75 -5.27 16.84 21.50
N LYS A 76 -6.61 16.98 21.50
CA LYS A 76 -7.36 17.58 22.62
C LYS A 76 -7.91 16.55 23.60
N VAL A 77 -7.92 15.26 23.26
CA VAL A 77 -8.47 14.20 24.10
C VAL A 77 -7.46 13.06 24.15
N THR A 78 -6.80 12.91 25.29
CA THR A 78 -5.83 11.85 25.63
C THR A 78 -6.48 10.44 25.72
N LYS A 79 -7.51 10.15 24.93
CA LYS A 79 -8.06 8.82 24.73
C LYS A 79 -7.89 8.47 23.26
N GLN A 80 -6.86 7.68 22.98
CA GLN A 80 -6.80 6.87 21.76
C GLN A 80 -8.13 6.10 21.66
N LEU A 81 -8.96 6.51 20.71
CA LEU A 81 -10.18 5.77 20.40
C LEU A 81 -9.75 4.63 19.49
N GLU A 82 -9.32 3.51 20.08
CA GLU A 82 -9.41 2.23 19.38
C GLU A 82 -10.91 1.99 19.18
N ALA A 83 -11.43 2.17 17.97
CA ALA A 83 -12.77 1.66 17.72
C ALA A 83 -12.67 0.14 17.85
N THR A 84 -13.56 -0.47 18.64
CA THR A 84 -13.67 -1.93 18.83
C THR A 84 -13.42 -2.69 17.53
N SER A 85 -12.66 -3.80 17.60
CA SER A 85 -12.45 -4.71 16.46
C SER A 85 -13.76 -4.94 15.76
N LYS A 86 -13.86 -4.52 14.49
CA LYS A 86 -15.04 -4.83 13.70
C LYS A 86 -14.79 -6.14 12.96
N GLY A 87 -14.84 -7.24 13.69
CA GLY A 87 -14.79 -8.57 13.10
C GLY A 87 -14.22 -9.61 14.05
N GLU A 88 -14.84 -10.78 14.02
CA GLU A 88 -14.21 -12.02 14.44
C GLU A 88 -12.92 -12.23 13.63
N PRO A 89 -11.92 -12.93 14.19
CA PRO A 89 -10.81 -13.45 13.41
C PRO A 89 -11.28 -14.10 12.10
N LEU A 90 -10.61 -13.79 10.99
CA LEU A 90 -10.93 -14.40 9.69
C LEU A 90 -10.50 -15.88 9.60
N VAL A 91 -9.76 -16.33 10.61
CA VAL A 91 -9.22 -17.68 10.75
C VAL A 91 -9.44 -18.15 12.18
N ASN A 92 -9.56 -19.46 12.37
CA ASN A 92 -9.53 -20.05 13.69
C ASN A 92 -8.11 -20.00 14.29
N ILE A 93 -8.02 -20.24 15.59
CA ILE A 93 -6.74 -20.23 16.33
C ILE A 93 -5.72 -21.23 15.76
N GLN A 94 -6.18 -22.35 15.19
CA GLN A 94 -5.32 -23.39 14.63
C GLN A 94 -4.64 -22.98 13.32
N ASN A 95 -5.26 -22.05 12.58
CA ASN A 95 -4.78 -21.60 11.27
C ASN A 95 -4.16 -20.19 11.35
N GLU A 96 -3.90 -19.69 12.55
CA GLU A 96 -3.22 -18.43 12.78
C GLU A 96 -1.75 -18.52 12.38
N VAL A 97 -1.32 -17.70 11.41
CA VAL A 97 0.07 -17.64 10.93
C VAL A 97 0.51 -16.19 10.89
N ASP A 98 1.68 -15.89 11.48
CA ASP A 98 2.21 -14.52 11.44
C ASP A 98 2.44 -14.07 9.99
N ASN A 99 2.15 -12.79 9.72
CA ASN A 99 2.17 -12.22 8.38
C ASN A 99 1.19 -12.86 7.36
N ARG A 100 0.23 -13.72 7.75
CA ARG A 100 -0.79 -14.28 6.84
C ARG A 100 -1.56 -13.21 6.07
N PHE A 101 -1.96 -12.14 6.74
CA PHE A 101 -2.79 -11.08 6.16
C PHE A 101 -1.98 -9.82 5.83
N ALA A 102 -2.23 -9.26 4.65
CA ALA A 102 -1.65 -8.00 4.20
C ALA A 102 -2.71 -7.06 3.61
N LEU A 103 -2.60 -5.76 3.90
CA LEU A 103 -3.44 -4.71 3.31
C LEU A 103 -2.69 -4.01 2.18
N TYR A 104 -3.35 -3.91 1.03
CA TYR A 104 -2.86 -3.25 -0.17
C TYR A 104 -3.68 -1.98 -0.42
N PRO A 105 -3.05 -0.79 -0.44
CA PRO A 105 -3.75 0.44 -0.76
C PRO A 105 -4.18 0.44 -2.22
N THR A 106 -5.38 0.96 -2.51
CA THR A 106 -5.77 1.31 -3.88
C THR A 106 -5.50 2.79 -4.14
N GLN A 107 -5.62 3.24 -5.39
CA GLN A 107 -5.52 4.69 -5.66
C GLN A 107 -6.72 5.47 -5.09
N ASN A 108 -7.86 4.81 -4.86
CA ASN A 108 -8.87 5.37 -3.99
C ASN A 108 -8.42 5.16 -2.55
N THR A 109 -7.89 6.20 -1.94
CA THR A 109 -7.26 6.14 -0.63
C THR A 109 -8.20 5.79 0.52
N TRP A 110 -9.51 5.69 0.28
CA TRP A 110 -10.51 5.20 1.23
C TRP A 110 -10.74 3.69 1.13
N VAL A 111 -10.13 3.02 0.14
CA VAL A 111 -10.33 1.61 -0.17
C VAL A 111 -9.00 0.86 -0.16
N TYR A 112 -8.99 -0.27 0.53
CA TYR A 112 -7.87 -1.21 0.61
C TYR A 112 -8.33 -2.60 0.19
N LEU A 113 -7.39 -3.41 -0.29
CA LEU A 113 -7.60 -4.84 -0.47
C LEU A 113 -6.88 -5.60 0.64
N LEU A 114 -7.61 -6.36 1.44
CA LEU A 114 -7.05 -7.32 2.39
C LEU A 114 -6.83 -8.63 1.65
N LEU A 115 -5.62 -9.18 1.70
CA LEU A 115 -5.26 -10.47 1.12
C LEU A 115 -4.87 -11.43 2.22
N ASP A 116 -5.46 -12.62 2.20
CA ASP A 116 -4.91 -13.82 2.83
C ASP A 116 -3.81 -14.37 1.91
N GLN A 117 -2.56 -14.16 2.31
CA GLN A 117 -1.38 -14.48 1.51
C GLN A 117 -1.11 -15.99 1.45
N ILE A 118 -1.86 -16.82 2.18
CA ILE A 118 -1.72 -18.27 2.13
C ILE A 118 -2.68 -18.87 1.10
N ASN A 119 -3.95 -18.47 1.14
CA ASN A 119 -4.99 -19.13 0.34
C ASN A 119 -5.64 -18.27 -0.76
N GLY A 120 -5.24 -17.00 -0.86
CA GLY A 120 -5.70 -16.11 -1.92
C GLY A 120 -7.13 -15.59 -1.74
N LYS A 121 -7.75 -15.79 -0.57
CA LYS A 121 -8.98 -15.07 -0.22
C LYS A 121 -8.69 -13.60 -0.05
N MET A 122 -9.61 -12.78 -0.54
CA MET A 122 -9.47 -11.33 -0.55
C MET A 122 -10.75 -10.64 -0.14
N TRP A 123 -10.59 -9.47 0.47
CA TRP A 123 -11.68 -8.59 0.85
C TRP A 123 -11.39 -7.16 0.44
N GLN A 124 -12.43 -6.46 -0.01
CA GLN A 124 -12.43 -5.01 -0.16
C GLN A 124 -12.77 -4.41 1.20
N MET A 125 -11.88 -3.56 1.73
CA MET A 125 -12.12 -2.79 2.95
C MET A 125 -12.33 -1.33 2.59
N GLU A 126 -13.43 -0.75 3.06
CA GLU A 126 -13.79 0.66 2.86
C GLU A 126 -13.80 1.40 4.20
N TRP A 127 -13.09 2.52 4.26
CA TRP A 127 -13.08 3.40 5.43
C TRP A 127 -14.04 4.58 5.25
N HIS A 128 -14.92 4.77 6.23
CA HIS A 128 -15.90 5.85 6.24
C HIS A 128 -15.58 6.86 7.35
N ILE A 129 -15.04 8.03 6.98
CA ILE A 129 -14.64 9.07 7.95
C ILE A 129 -15.81 9.60 8.79
N LYS A 130 -17.01 9.74 8.18
CA LYS A 130 -18.20 10.28 8.87
C LYS A 130 -18.68 9.37 9.99
N THR A 131 -18.67 8.06 9.75
CA THR A 131 -19.15 7.06 10.71
C THR A 131 -18.02 6.52 11.58
N LYS A 132 -16.76 6.78 11.21
CA LYS A 132 -15.54 6.22 11.81
C LYS A 132 -15.57 4.69 11.80
N LYS A 133 -16.04 4.10 10.70
CA LYS A 133 -16.20 2.64 10.54
C LYS A 133 -15.42 2.17 9.32
N ALA A 134 -14.74 1.03 9.50
CA ALA A 134 -14.28 0.20 8.40
C ALA A 134 -15.34 -0.86 8.10
N GLU A 135 -15.62 -1.09 6.82
CA GLU A 135 -16.51 -2.14 6.34
C GLU A 135 -15.72 -3.06 5.42
N MET A 136 -15.92 -4.38 5.57
CA MET A 136 -15.17 -5.38 4.83
C MET A 136 -16.13 -6.27 4.03
N THR A 137 -15.91 -6.36 2.73
CA THR A 137 -16.71 -7.18 1.82
C THR A 137 -15.83 -8.18 1.09
N PRO A 138 -16.15 -9.48 1.07
CA PRO A 138 -15.40 -10.47 0.29
C PRO A 138 -15.35 -10.10 -1.19
N LEU A 139 -14.16 -10.24 -1.80
CA LEU A 139 -13.96 -10.17 -3.26
C LEU A 139 -14.18 -11.55 -3.91
N ASN A 140 -13.82 -12.62 -3.20
CA ASN A 140 -14.10 -14.00 -3.54
C ASN A 140 -14.67 -14.78 -2.34
N GLY A 141 -15.48 -15.78 -2.65
CA GLY A 141 -16.09 -16.66 -1.63
C GLY A 141 -15.22 -17.85 -1.24
N SER A 142 -14.24 -18.23 -2.08
CA SER A 142 -13.49 -19.47 -1.94
C SER A 142 -11.98 -19.24 -2.02
N SER A 143 -11.23 -20.16 -1.40
CA SER A 143 -9.79 -20.27 -1.56
C SER A 143 -9.41 -20.46 -3.04
N LEU A 144 -8.24 -19.97 -3.44
CA LEU A 144 -7.66 -20.21 -4.76
C LEU A 144 -6.83 -21.50 -4.82
N ILE A 145 -6.62 -22.15 -3.67
CA ILE A 145 -5.88 -23.41 -3.51
C ILE A 145 -6.67 -24.41 -2.66
N ASP A 146 -6.28 -25.68 -2.77
CA ASP A 146 -6.80 -26.73 -1.90
C ASP A 146 -6.20 -26.63 -0.50
N GLU A 147 -6.93 -27.10 0.52
CA GLU A 147 -6.52 -27.04 1.93
C GLU A 147 -5.16 -27.72 2.20
N GLN A 148 -4.86 -28.78 1.42
CA GLN A 148 -3.59 -29.51 1.49
C GLN A 148 -2.37 -28.69 1.06
N GLN A 149 -2.61 -27.58 0.34
CA GLN A 149 -1.59 -26.66 -0.13
C GLN A 149 -1.47 -25.42 0.78
N GLU A 150 -2.31 -25.29 1.82
CA GLU A 150 -2.17 -24.24 2.83
C GLU A 150 -0.96 -24.55 3.73
N GLY A 151 -0.12 -23.55 3.98
CA GLY A 151 1.04 -23.69 4.88
C GLY A 151 2.03 -22.56 4.74
N ASP A 152 2.32 -22.18 3.49
CA ASP A 152 3.27 -21.13 3.18
C ASP A 152 2.59 -19.83 2.71
N ILE A 153 3.16 -18.69 3.09
CA ILE A 153 2.83 -17.39 2.52
C ILE A 153 3.31 -17.40 1.07
N ARG A 154 2.36 -17.39 0.11
CA ARG A 154 2.64 -17.59 -1.32
C ARG A 154 2.02 -16.56 -2.24
N PHE A 155 0.96 -15.89 -1.82
CA PHE A 155 0.24 -14.93 -2.65
C PHE A 155 0.70 -13.51 -2.37
N ILE A 156 0.96 -12.77 -3.44
CA ILE A 156 1.26 -11.33 -3.38
C ILE A 156 0.39 -10.57 -4.39
N LEU A 157 -0.12 -9.40 -3.98
CA LEU A 157 -0.81 -8.47 -4.87
C LEU A 157 0.17 -7.41 -5.39
N GLN A 158 0.06 -7.12 -6.68
CA GLN A 158 0.81 -6.08 -7.37
C GLN A 158 -0.16 -5.07 -7.95
N SER A 159 0.02 -3.79 -7.57
CA SER A 159 -0.78 -2.70 -8.12
C SER A 159 -0.47 -2.49 -9.59
N THR A 160 -1.50 -2.28 -10.42
CA THR A 160 -1.29 -1.83 -11.80
C THR A 160 -1.37 -0.30 -11.89
N ARG A 161 -1.09 0.25 -13.08
CA ARG A 161 -1.34 1.68 -13.36
C ARG A 161 -2.84 2.03 -13.34
N ASN A 162 -3.71 1.05 -13.61
CA ASN A 162 -5.15 1.25 -13.52
C ASN A 162 -5.60 1.09 -12.06
N MET A 163 -6.25 2.12 -11.52
CA MET A 163 -6.68 2.13 -10.12
C MET A 163 -7.61 0.98 -9.73
N TRP A 164 -8.32 0.39 -10.69
CA TRP A 164 -9.32 -0.66 -10.47
C TRP A 164 -8.74 -2.07 -10.58
N HIS A 165 -7.46 -2.21 -10.95
CA HIS A 165 -6.86 -3.49 -11.32
C HIS A 165 -5.58 -3.79 -10.55
N PHE A 166 -5.47 -5.05 -10.11
CA PHE A 166 -4.26 -5.63 -9.52
C PHE A 166 -3.92 -6.93 -10.25
N LEU A 167 -2.66 -7.33 -10.14
CA LEU A 167 -2.22 -8.69 -10.45
C LEU A 167 -2.01 -9.44 -9.15
N LEU A 168 -2.60 -10.63 -9.03
CA LEU A 168 -2.27 -11.57 -7.98
C LEU A 168 -1.29 -12.58 -8.55
N LEU A 169 -0.18 -12.80 -7.86
CA LEU A 169 0.82 -13.81 -8.22
C LEU A 169 0.89 -14.85 -7.10
N ASP A 170 0.78 -16.12 -7.48
CA ASP A 170 1.22 -17.25 -6.67
C ASP A 170 2.72 -17.45 -6.88
N GLN A 171 3.50 -17.08 -5.87
CA GLN A 171 4.96 -17.09 -5.93
C GLN A 171 5.57 -18.50 -5.93
N ILE A 172 4.76 -19.55 -5.70
CA ILE A 172 5.23 -20.94 -5.67
C ILE A 172 5.14 -21.59 -7.05
N ASN A 173 3.99 -21.50 -7.72
CA ASN A 173 3.77 -22.16 -9.02
C ASN A 173 3.75 -21.18 -10.22
N GLY A 174 3.77 -19.86 -9.96
CA GLY A 174 3.76 -18.83 -11.00
C GLY A 174 2.38 -18.50 -11.57
N ASN A 175 1.30 -19.11 -11.07
CA ASN A 175 -0.05 -18.81 -11.52
C ASN A 175 -0.39 -17.35 -11.21
N MET A 176 -1.15 -16.74 -12.12
CA MET A 176 -1.53 -15.34 -12.02
C MET A 176 -3.02 -15.14 -12.23
N TRP A 177 -3.55 -14.11 -11.57
CA TRP A 177 -4.92 -13.66 -11.75
C TRP A 177 -4.97 -12.15 -11.94
N HIS A 178 -5.85 -11.73 -12.84
CA HIS A 178 -6.30 -10.36 -12.94
C HIS A 178 -7.38 -10.12 -11.89
N ILE A 179 -7.17 -9.13 -11.03
CA ILE A 179 -8.09 -8.76 -9.96
C ILE A 179 -8.74 -7.42 -10.30
N GLY A 180 -10.06 -7.42 -10.48
CA GLY A 180 -10.88 -6.22 -10.58
C GLY A 180 -11.59 -5.93 -9.27
N TRP A 181 -11.55 -4.69 -8.79
CA TRP A 181 -12.36 -4.25 -7.65
C TRP A 181 -13.26 -3.08 -8.04
N SER A 182 -14.33 -2.86 -7.26
CA SER A 182 -15.29 -1.79 -7.53
C SER A 182 -16.11 -1.43 -6.29
N LEU A 183 -16.54 -0.17 -6.22
CA LEU A 183 -17.53 0.30 -5.22
C LEU A 183 -18.92 -0.32 -5.45
N LYS A 184 -19.20 -0.83 -6.65
CA LYS A 184 -20.44 -1.54 -6.97
C LYS A 184 -20.13 -3.03 -7.10
N SER A 185 -21.02 -3.90 -6.61
CA SER A 185 -20.82 -5.35 -6.63
C SER A 185 -20.50 -5.92 -8.02
N LYS A 186 -21.14 -5.41 -9.08
CA LYS A 186 -20.98 -5.88 -10.47
C LYS A 186 -19.59 -5.69 -11.08
N GLY A 187 -18.69 -4.93 -10.46
CA GLY A 187 -17.35 -4.66 -10.99
C GLY A 187 -16.20 -5.43 -10.33
N ARG A 188 -16.51 -6.34 -9.39
CA ARG A 188 -15.51 -7.14 -8.69
C ARG A 188 -15.28 -8.45 -9.44
N SER A 189 -14.02 -8.79 -9.72
CA SER A 189 -13.67 -9.99 -10.47
C SER A 189 -12.30 -10.53 -10.08
N ILE A 190 -12.16 -11.85 -10.22
CA ILE A 190 -10.88 -12.56 -10.18
C ILE A 190 -10.88 -13.46 -11.40
N THR A 191 -9.90 -13.29 -12.28
CA THR A 191 -9.84 -14.04 -13.53
C THR A 191 -8.43 -14.58 -13.72
N PRO A 192 -8.25 -15.90 -13.89
CA PRO A 192 -6.93 -16.45 -14.16
C PRO A 192 -6.36 -15.89 -15.47
N ILE A 193 -5.05 -15.68 -15.49
CA ILE A 193 -4.30 -15.27 -16.68
C ILE A 193 -3.61 -16.52 -17.21
N ASN A 194 -3.94 -16.91 -18.44
CA ASN A 194 -3.30 -18.01 -19.17
C ASN A 194 -2.16 -17.49 -20.05
#